data_AF-A3WVJ3-F1
#
_entry.id   AF-A3WVJ3-F1
#
_cell.length_a   1.000
_cell.length_b   1.000
_cell.length_c   1.000
_cell.angle_alpha   90.00
_cell.angle_beta   90.00
_cell.angle_gamma   90.00
#
_symmetry.space_group_name_H-M   'P 1'
#
loop_
_entity.id
_entity.type
_entity.pdbx_description
1 polymer ?
#
loop_
_entity_poly.entity_id
_entity_poly.type
_entity_poly.pdbx_seq_one_letter_code
_entity_poly.pdbx_strand_id
1 'polypeptide(L)'
;AGQSMTQAARDALRHVDAVLTENAGPIKTTIANLQVFSEGLARNTDKLDGIVAGLERLTGGGTTPAKKITYDLRAASGFPNPPDRPLKKSLAIPEPTAVIKLDTQRFLFSPAKEYPDFAEAMWADSIPNLLQAKLLESFENYDIAHAPLRSMDGVKADYQLLIDIRRFQITTDPEPVADIGLSARILNKNGKVVAARLFQDARKLDKIEPGAASAAFNDAFERIAKDMIAWTVKAL
;
A
#
# COMPACT_ATOMS: atom_id res chain seq x y z
N ALA A 1 38.60 -62.18 -69.76
CA ALA A 1 39.94 -61.57 -69.57
C ALA A 1 39.98 -60.98 -68.17
N GLY A 2 40.74 -61.59 -67.25
CA GLY A 2 40.77 -61.21 -65.83
C GLY A 2 41.71 -60.03 -65.58
N GLN A 3 41.22 -58.98 -64.95
CA GLN A 3 42.08 -57.93 -64.41
C GLN A 3 42.98 -58.55 -63.32
N SER A 4 44.30 -58.31 -63.38
CA SER A 4 45.21 -58.77 -62.33
C SER A 4 44.87 -58.04 -61.02
N MET A 5 44.87 -58.76 -59.89
CA MET A 5 44.53 -58.17 -58.57
C MET A 5 45.33 -56.91 -58.24
N THR A 6 46.56 -56.82 -58.74
CA THR A 6 47.43 -55.65 -58.60
C THR A 6 46.90 -54.40 -59.33
N GLN A 7 46.22 -54.57 -60.47
CA GLN A 7 45.62 -53.47 -61.22
C GLN A 7 44.41 -52.91 -60.48
N ALA A 8 43.52 -53.79 -60.00
CA ALA A 8 42.33 -53.42 -59.22
C ALA A 8 42.70 -52.69 -57.92
N ALA A 9 43.75 -53.15 -57.21
CA ALA A 9 44.24 -52.48 -56.00
C ALA A 9 44.79 -51.07 -56.29
N ARG A 10 45.49 -50.88 -57.43
CA ARG A 10 46.02 -49.57 -57.81
C ARG A 10 44.93 -48.59 -58.21
N ASP A 11 43.89 -49.06 -58.88
CA ASP A 11 42.76 -48.23 -59.27
C ASP A 11 41.88 -47.87 -58.05
N ALA A 12 41.73 -48.79 -57.08
CA ALA A 12 41.07 -48.49 -55.81
C ALA A 12 41.82 -47.41 -55.00
N LEU A 13 43.15 -47.48 -54.92
CA LEU A 13 43.95 -46.46 -54.23
C LEU A 13 43.84 -45.08 -54.90
N ARG A 14 43.87 -45.03 -56.24
CA ARG A 14 43.64 -43.77 -56.97
C ARG A 14 42.24 -43.21 -56.76
N HIS A 15 41.24 -44.08 -56.67
CA HIS A 15 39.86 -43.67 -56.39
C HIS A 15 39.73 -43.08 -54.98
N VAL A 16 40.39 -43.68 -53.98
CA VAL A 16 40.44 -43.14 -52.62
C VAL A 16 41.16 -41.79 -52.58
N ASP A 17 42.29 -41.65 -53.27
CA ASP A 17 43.00 -40.37 -53.37
C ASP A 17 42.15 -39.29 -54.06
N ALA A 18 41.40 -39.64 -55.10
CA ALA A 18 40.48 -38.74 -55.78
C ALA A 18 39.35 -38.28 -54.83
N VAL A 19 38.70 -39.22 -54.12
CA VAL A 19 37.64 -38.91 -53.16
C VAL A 19 38.16 -38.04 -52.02
N LEU A 20 39.34 -38.32 -51.49
CA LEU A 20 39.95 -37.50 -50.44
C LEU A 20 40.29 -36.09 -50.94
N THR A 21 40.81 -35.98 -52.15
CA THR A 21 41.16 -34.68 -52.75
C THR A 21 39.91 -33.84 -53.06
N GLU A 22 38.86 -34.46 -53.59
CA GLU A 22 37.59 -33.79 -53.91
C GLU A 22 36.85 -33.32 -52.65
N ASN A 23 36.91 -34.08 -51.55
CA ASN A 23 36.19 -33.75 -50.31
C ASN A 23 36.98 -32.89 -49.31
N ALA A 24 38.31 -32.81 -49.42
CA ALA A 24 39.14 -32.02 -48.50
C ALA A 24 38.80 -30.52 -48.51
N GLY A 25 38.54 -29.95 -49.69
CA GLY A 25 38.16 -28.54 -49.84
C GLY A 25 36.83 -28.19 -49.15
N PRO A 26 35.72 -28.89 -49.50
CA PRO A 26 34.42 -28.71 -48.85
C PRO A 26 34.46 -28.92 -47.33
N ILE A 27 35.12 -29.97 -46.84
CA ILE A 27 35.21 -30.25 -45.39
C ILE A 27 35.95 -29.13 -44.67
N LYS A 28 37.09 -28.68 -45.21
CA LYS A 28 37.86 -27.56 -44.63
C LYS A 28 37.05 -26.26 -44.62
N THR A 29 36.24 -26.05 -45.64
CA THR A 29 35.34 -24.89 -45.73
C THR A 29 34.24 -24.95 -44.67
N THR A 30 33.61 -26.10 -44.47
CA THR A 30 32.60 -26.28 -43.41
C THR A 30 33.18 -26.07 -42.02
N ILE A 31 34.40 -26.57 -41.75
CA ILE A 31 35.08 -26.35 -40.47
C ILE A 31 35.37 -24.86 -40.25
N ALA A 32 35.86 -24.16 -41.28
CA ALA A 32 36.10 -22.72 -41.21
C ALA A 32 34.80 -21.94 -40.95
N ASN A 33 33.71 -22.29 -41.65
CA ASN A 33 32.40 -21.67 -41.44
C ASN A 33 31.84 -21.93 -40.05
N LEU A 34 32.02 -23.15 -39.51
CA LEU A 34 31.62 -23.49 -38.14
C LEU A 34 32.39 -22.66 -37.10
N GLN A 35 33.68 -22.41 -37.34
CA GLN A 35 34.49 -21.58 -36.46
C GLN A 35 34.02 -20.12 -36.49
N VAL A 36 33.79 -19.55 -37.68
CA VAL A 36 33.25 -18.19 -37.83
C VAL A 36 31.88 -18.06 -37.16
N PHE A 37 31.01 -19.05 -37.32
CA PHE A 37 29.69 -19.09 -36.69
C PHE A 37 29.79 -19.17 -35.16
N SER A 38 30.67 -20.04 -34.63
CA SER A 38 30.87 -20.21 -33.19
C SER A 38 31.44 -18.95 -32.53
N GLU A 39 32.40 -18.30 -33.19
CA GLU A 39 32.90 -16.99 -32.76
C GLU A 39 31.83 -15.89 -32.85
N GLY A 40 30.94 -15.98 -33.85
CA GLY A 40 29.78 -15.11 -33.97
C GLY A 40 28.83 -15.25 -32.78
N LEU A 41 28.54 -16.48 -32.34
CA LEU A 41 27.73 -16.76 -31.16
C LEU A 41 28.38 -16.21 -29.88
N ALA A 42 29.68 -16.46 -29.68
CA ALA A 42 30.41 -15.97 -28.51
C ALA A 42 30.34 -14.44 -28.38
N ARG A 43 30.60 -13.71 -29.47
CA ARG A 43 30.52 -12.24 -29.50
C ARG A 43 29.10 -11.71 -29.30
N ASN A 44 28.08 -12.49 -29.66
CA ASN A 44 26.69 -12.08 -29.50
C ASN A 44 26.18 -12.33 -28.08
N THR A 45 26.70 -13.34 -27.37
CA THR A 45 26.43 -13.56 -25.95
C THR A 45 26.86 -12.36 -25.10
N ASP A 46 28.07 -11.82 -25.31
CA ASP A 46 28.55 -10.63 -24.59
C ASP A 46 27.66 -9.40 -24.80
N LYS A 47 27.10 -9.25 -26.01
CA LYS A 47 26.15 -8.16 -26.32
C LYS A 47 24.79 -8.37 -25.68
N LEU A 48 24.31 -9.60 -25.63
CA LEU A 48 23.05 -9.94 -24.96
C LEU A 48 23.14 -9.66 -23.46
N ASP A 49 24.26 -10.02 -22.82
CA ASP A 49 24.52 -9.70 -21.42
C ASP A 49 24.56 -8.18 -21.17
N GLY A 50 25.17 -7.42 -22.09
CA GLY A 50 25.17 -5.96 -22.05
C GLY A 50 23.79 -5.32 -22.20
N ILE A 51 22.92 -5.89 -23.06
CA ILE A 51 21.53 -5.42 -23.25
C ILE A 51 20.69 -5.74 -22.02
N VAL A 52 20.83 -6.94 -21.43
CA VAL A 52 20.13 -7.32 -20.20
C VAL A 52 20.57 -6.42 -19.04
N ALA A 53 21.87 -6.22 -18.85
CA ALA A 53 22.39 -5.32 -17.82
C ALA A 53 22.03 -3.84 -18.07
N GLY A 54 21.88 -3.43 -19.33
CA GLY A 54 21.39 -2.10 -19.70
C GLY A 54 19.91 -1.93 -19.35
N LEU A 55 19.09 -2.93 -19.66
CA LEU A 55 17.65 -2.96 -19.33
C LEU A 55 17.41 -3.03 -17.82
N GLU A 56 18.21 -3.78 -17.07
CA GLU A 56 18.13 -3.81 -15.60
C GLU A 56 18.42 -2.43 -14.99
N ARG A 57 19.40 -1.69 -15.51
CA ARG A 57 19.67 -0.32 -15.06
C ARG A 57 18.58 0.68 -15.44
N LEU A 58 17.96 0.53 -16.61
CA LEU A 58 16.89 1.41 -17.08
C LEU A 58 15.53 1.10 -16.44
N THR A 59 15.31 -0.12 -15.96
CA THR A 59 14.07 -0.55 -15.30
C THR A 59 14.15 -0.53 -13.77
N GLY A 60 15.24 -0.01 -13.19
CA GLY A 60 15.38 0.13 -11.74
C GLY A 60 15.60 -1.20 -11.02
N GLY A 61 16.32 -2.13 -11.65
CA GLY A 61 16.74 -3.39 -11.05
C GLY A 61 17.63 -3.16 -9.84
N GLY A 62 17.04 -3.21 -8.64
CA GLY A 62 17.81 -3.21 -7.39
C GLY A 62 17.05 -2.88 -6.11
N THR A 63 15.85 -2.30 -6.19
CA THR A 63 15.02 -2.12 -5.00
C THR A 63 13.66 -2.76 -5.23
N THR A 64 13.44 -3.92 -4.61
CA THR A 64 12.07 -4.33 -4.30
C THR A 64 11.39 -3.11 -3.67
N PRO A 65 10.28 -2.58 -4.23
CA PRO A 65 9.63 -1.42 -3.65
C PRO A 65 9.38 -1.75 -2.19
N ALA A 66 9.91 -0.90 -1.29
CA ALA A 66 9.82 -1.13 0.13
C ALA A 66 8.35 -1.37 0.47
N LYS A 67 8.09 -2.51 1.13
CA LYS A 67 6.73 -2.95 1.37
C LYS A 67 6.13 -2.03 2.43
N LYS A 68 5.33 -1.06 1.97
CA LYS A 68 4.54 -0.18 2.83
C LYS A 68 3.74 -1.02 3.84
N ILE A 69 3.88 -0.70 5.11
CA ILE A 69 3.17 -1.32 6.22
C ILE A 69 1.96 -0.46 6.53
N THR A 70 0.78 -1.05 6.39
CA THR A 70 -0.49 -0.37 6.60
C THR A 70 -1.02 -0.62 8.01
N TYR A 71 -1.44 0.45 8.68
CA TYR A 71 -2.06 0.47 10.00
C TYR A 71 -3.49 0.99 9.89
N ASP A 72 -4.36 0.53 10.78
CA ASP A 72 -5.77 0.93 10.82
C ASP A 72 -6.11 1.52 12.19
N LEU A 73 -7.20 2.29 12.24
CA LEU A 73 -7.89 2.63 13.48
C LEU A 73 -8.88 1.50 13.83
N ARG A 74 -9.04 1.24 15.13
CA ARG A 74 -10.02 0.29 15.63
C ARG A 74 -11.30 1.01 16.02
N ALA A 75 -12.44 0.58 15.49
CA ALA A 75 -13.73 1.09 15.91
C ALA A 75 -13.95 0.84 17.41
N ALA A 76 -14.59 1.78 18.09
CA ALA A 76 -14.97 1.60 19.47
C ALA A 76 -15.99 0.46 19.59
N SER A 77 -15.88 -0.31 20.66
CA SER A 77 -16.71 -1.48 20.94
C SER A 77 -16.92 -1.64 22.45
N GLY A 78 -17.59 -2.72 22.85
CA GLY A 78 -17.92 -2.98 24.25
C GLY A 78 -19.04 -2.07 24.79
N PHE A 79 -19.95 -1.66 23.91
CA PHE A 79 -21.18 -0.98 24.29
C PHE A 79 -22.21 -1.98 24.85
N PRO A 80 -23.12 -1.55 25.74
CA PRO A 80 -24.29 -2.37 26.09
C PRO A 80 -25.11 -2.69 24.84
N ASN A 81 -25.58 -3.94 24.72
CA ASN A 81 -26.48 -4.38 23.66
C ASN A 81 -27.69 -5.10 24.26
N PRO A 82 -28.92 -4.55 24.17
CA PRO A 82 -29.26 -3.29 23.49
C PRO A 82 -28.72 -2.05 24.24
N PRO A 83 -28.56 -0.91 23.56
CA PRO A 83 -28.16 0.34 24.20
C PRO A 83 -29.27 0.89 25.10
N ASP A 84 -28.90 1.50 26.23
CA ASP A 84 -29.86 2.13 27.16
C ASP A 84 -30.66 3.27 26.52
N ARG A 85 -30.10 3.92 25.49
CA ARG A 85 -30.74 5.02 24.75
C ARG A 85 -30.45 4.92 23.24
N PRO A 86 -31.41 4.48 22.41
CA PRO A 86 -31.20 4.44 20.97
C PRO A 86 -31.21 5.84 20.33
N LEU A 87 -30.60 5.96 19.15
CA LEU A 87 -30.69 7.16 18.31
C LEU A 87 -32.07 7.24 17.65
N LYS A 88 -32.98 8.05 18.19
CA LYS A 88 -34.38 8.12 17.69
C LYS A 88 -34.55 8.87 16.37
N LYS A 89 -33.52 9.56 15.90
CA LYS A 89 -33.53 10.45 14.74
C LYS A 89 -32.43 10.05 13.79
N SER A 90 -32.71 10.12 12.49
CA SER A 90 -31.70 9.78 11.48
C SER A 90 -30.55 10.77 11.55
N LEU A 91 -29.33 10.24 11.62
CA LEU A 91 -28.10 11.00 11.67
C LEU A 91 -27.27 10.66 10.43
N ALA A 92 -26.63 11.65 9.83
CA ALA A 92 -25.59 11.43 8.83
C ALA A 92 -24.25 11.95 9.32
N ILE A 93 -23.18 11.26 8.95
CA ILE A 93 -21.81 11.70 9.17
C ILE A 93 -21.19 11.98 7.80
N PRO A 94 -21.10 13.24 7.35
CA PRO A 94 -20.31 13.61 6.18
C PRO A 94 -18.82 13.30 6.38
N GLU A 95 -18.03 13.39 5.32
CA GLU A 95 -16.58 13.30 5.45
C GLU A 95 -16.07 14.40 6.41
N PRO A 96 -15.22 14.05 7.39
CA PRO A 96 -14.60 15.03 8.27
C PRO A 96 -13.77 16.06 7.50
N THR A 97 -13.83 17.33 7.89
CA THR A 97 -12.97 18.36 7.31
C THR A 97 -11.63 18.39 8.04
N ALA A 98 -10.56 18.76 7.34
CA ALA A 98 -9.25 18.98 7.94
C ALA A 98 -8.43 19.98 7.13
N VAL A 99 -7.35 20.50 7.73
CA VAL A 99 -6.32 21.21 6.95
C VAL A 99 -5.57 20.23 6.04
N ILE A 100 -5.06 20.70 4.90
CA ILE A 100 -4.44 19.84 3.87
C ILE A 100 -3.32 18.92 4.40
N LYS A 101 -2.58 19.36 5.43
CA LYS A 101 -1.53 18.54 6.07
C LYS A 101 -2.09 17.25 6.68
N LEU A 102 -3.32 17.29 7.21
CA LEU A 102 -3.98 16.16 7.84
C LEU A 102 -4.70 15.28 6.82
N ASP A 103 -4.91 15.74 5.58
CA ASP A 103 -5.42 14.89 4.50
C ASP A 103 -4.27 14.06 3.90
N THR A 104 -3.87 13.04 4.66
CA THR A 104 -2.73 12.19 4.33
C THR A 104 -2.89 10.80 4.94
N GLN A 105 -2.14 9.83 4.42
CA GLN A 105 -1.98 8.51 5.01
C GLN A 105 -0.75 8.41 5.93
N ARG A 106 0.06 9.47 6.06
CA ARG A 106 1.30 9.41 6.84
C ARG A 106 1.05 9.59 8.33
N PHE A 107 1.89 8.97 9.16
CA PHE A 107 2.03 9.37 10.55
C PHE A 107 2.67 10.76 10.61
N LEU A 108 1.99 11.69 11.27
CA LEU A 108 2.42 13.08 11.39
C LEU A 108 3.05 13.31 12.75
N PHE A 109 4.09 14.16 12.78
CA PHE A 109 4.75 14.59 14.02
C PHE A 109 4.59 16.09 14.24
N SER A 110 4.54 16.48 15.50
CA SER A 110 4.57 17.88 15.94
C SER A 110 5.52 18.06 17.13
N PRO A 111 6.60 18.87 17.00
CA PRO A 111 7.03 19.56 15.79
C PRO A 111 7.36 18.59 14.65
N ALA A 112 7.36 19.08 13.40
CA ALA A 112 7.61 18.24 12.24
C ALA A 112 9.03 17.64 12.32
N LYS A 113 9.11 16.31 12.33
CA LYS A 113 10.34 15.55 12.39
C LYS A 113 10.13 14.20 11.71
N GLU A 114 11.15 13.73 11.01
CA GLU A 114 11.13 12.42 10.37
C GLU A 114 11.75 11.37 11.29
N TYR A 115 11.14 10.19 11.30
CA TYR A 115 11.62 9.02 12.02
C TYR A 115 11.77 7.89 11.00
N PRO A 116 12.98 7.30 10.84
CA PRO A 116 13.22 6.25 9.84
C PRO A 116 12.25 5.08 9.92
N ASP A 117 11.87 4.66 11.14
CA ASP A 117 10.94 3.55 11.38
C ASP A 117 9.54 3.81 10.80
N PHE A 118 9.18 5.07 10.55
CA PHE A 118 7.91 5.48 9.96
C PHE A 118 7.97 5.70 8.44
N ALA A 119 9.13 5.53 7.80
CA ALA A 119 9.29 5.79 6.36
C ALA A 119 8.31 4.96 5.51
N GLU A 120 8.11 3.70 5.89
CA GLU A 120 7.22 2.76 5.20
C GLU A 120 5.86 2.59 5.90
N ALA A 121 5.63 3.28 7.02
CA ALA A 121 4.40 3.14 7.79
C ALA A 121 3.34 4.15 7.35
N MET A 122 2.12 3.65 7.12
CA MET A 122 0.99 4.49 6.72
C MET A 122 -0.34 3.98 7.25
N TRP A 123 -1.31 4.87 7.32
CA TRP A 123 -2.70 4.58 7.58
C TRP A 123 -3.36 3.91 6.37
N ALA A 124 -4.41 3.13 6.63
CA ALA A 124 -5.17 2.39 5.62
C ALA A 124 -5.90 3.29 4.60
N ASP A 125 -6.21 4.52 4.99
CA ASP A 125 -6.81 5.55 4.16
C ASP A 125 -6.35 6.93 4.64
N SER A 126 -6.73 8.01 3.95
CA SER A 126 -6.51 9.36 4.46
C SER A 126 -7.15 9.49 5.84
N ILE A 127 -6.53 10.26 6.73
CA ILE A 127 -7.02 10.44 8.10
C ILE A 127 -8.51 10.85 8.14
N PRO A 128 -9.02 11.77 7.29
CA PRO A 128 -10.47 12.06 7.22
C PRO A 128 -11.34 10.84 6.91
N ASN A 129 -11.01 10.09 5.87
CA ASN A 129 -11.76 8.90 5.46
C ASN A 129 -11.72 7.80 6.52
N LEU A 130 -10.54 7.59 7.11
CA LEU A 130 -10.32 6.60 8.15
C LEU A 130 -11.16 6.91 9.39
N LEU A 131 -11.12 8.15 9.87
CA LEU A 131 -11.91 8.59 11.00
C LEU A 131 -13.41 8.46 10.73
N GLN A 132 -13.88 8.83 9.54
CA GLN A 132 -15.29 8.66 9.17
C GLN A 132 -15.72 7.20 9.25
N ALA A 133 -14.95 6.31 8.60
CA ALA A 133 -15.26 4.89 8.54
C ALA A 133 -15.34 4.28 9.93
N LYS A 134 -14.34 4.56 10.79
CA LYS A 134 -14.30 3.98 12.14
C LYS A 134 -15.30 4.61 13.10
N LEU A 135 -15.69 5.87 12.90
CA LEU A 135 -16.80 6.44 13.66
C LEU A 135 -18.13 5.80 13.28
N LEU A 136 -18.41 5.62 11.99
CA LEU A 136 -19.61 4.91 11.54
C LEU A 136 -19.67 3.50 12.13
N GLU A 137 -18.59 2.72 11.99
CA GLU A 137 -18.47 1.39 12.58
C GLU A 137 -18.64 1.40 14.11
N SER A 138 -18.14 2.45 14.79
CA SER A 138 -18.35 2.62 16.24
C SER A 138 -19.81 2.87 16.62
N PHE A 139 -20.54 3.64 15.81
CA PHE A 139 -21.97 3.84 16.01
C PHE A 139 -22.77 2.57 15.68
N GLU A 140 -22.37 1.80 14.67
CA GLU A 140 -22.96 0.49 14.37
C GLU A 140 -22.76 -0.49 15.53
N ASN A 141 -21.56 -0.51 16.12
CA ASN A 141 -21.26 -1.28 17.32
C ASN A 141 -22.08 -0.85 18.56
N TYR A 142 -22.60 0.37 18.56
CA TYR A 142 -23.46 0.90 19.63
C TYR A 142 -24.94 0.58 19.39
N ASP A 143 -25.46 0.88 18.20
CA ASP A 143 -26.86 0.71 17.81
C ASP A 143 -26.97 0.49 16.29
N ILE A 144 -26.81 -0.75 15.84
CA ILE A 144 -26.85 -1.10 14.41
C ILE A 144 -28.20 -0.72 13.74
N ALA A 145 -29.30 -0.69 14.48
CA ALA A 145 -30.63 -0.40 13.93
C ALA A 145 -30.82 1.09 13.61
N HIS A 146 -30.07 1.98 14.29
CA HIS A 146 -30.15 3.43 14.13
C HIS A 146 -28.79 4.07 13.86
N ALA A 147 -27.84 3.28 13.36
CA ALA A 147 -26.51 3.76 13.06
C ALA A 147 -26.56 4.89 12.02
N PRO A 148 -25.71 5.93 12.15
CA PRO A 148 -25.63 6.99 11.18
C PRO A 148 -25.24 6.49 9.81
N LEU A 149 -25.72 7.16 8.78
CA LEU A 149 -25.36 6.86 7.39
C LEU A 149 -24.22 7.77 6.93
N ARG A 150 -23.45 7.29 5.94
CA ARG A 150 -22.64 8.19 5.12
C ARG A 150 -23.56 9.20 4.47
N SER A 151 -23.13 10.46 4.39
CA SER A 151 -23.86 11.45 3.60
C SER A 151 -23.75 11.07 2.13
N MET A 152 -24.84 10.56 1.57
CA MET A 152 -24.96 10.21 0.15
C MET A 152 -26.03 11.12 -0.48
N ASP A 153 -25.83 11.47 -1.74
CA ASP A 153 -26.80 12.25 -2.50
C ASP A 153 -28.18 11.57 -2.46
N GLY A 154 -29.19 12.31 -2.00
CA GLY A 154 -30.59 11.86 -1.93
C GLY A 154 -31.06 11.35 -0.56
N VAL A 155 -30.18 11.06 0.41
CA VAL A 155 -30.59 10.66 1.76
C VAL A 155 -30.61 11.89 2.68
N LYS A 156 -31.81 12.39 3.01
CA LYS A 156 -31.99 13.49 3.97
C LYS A 156 -32.10 12.94 5.39
N ALA A 157 -31.01 12.98 6.15
CA ALA A 157 -31.04 12.76 7.59
C ALA A 157 -31.66 13.96 8.34
N ASP A 158 -32.28 13.71 9.49
CA ASP A 158 -32.83 14.76 10.36
C ASP A 158 -31.72 15.66 10.92
N TYR A 159 -30.55 15.07 11.15
CA TYR A 159 -29.36 15.73 11.68
C TYR A 159 -28.08 15.33 10.93
N GLN A 160 -27.08 16.20 10.99
CA GLN A 160 -25.72 15.91 10.51
C GLN A 160 -24.72 16.14 11.64
N LEU A 161 -23.82 15.17 11.85
CA LEU A 161 -22.66 15.31 12.72
C LEU A 161 -21.45 15.72 11.88
N LEU A 162 -21.14 17.02 11.89
CA LEU A 162 -19.96 17.57 11.24
C LEU A 162 -18.75 17.44 12.16
N ILE A 163 -17.63 16.99 11.61
CA ILE A 163 -16.38 16.80 12.34
C ILE A 163 -15.28 17.58 11.63
N ASP A 164 -14.55 18.37 12.40
CA ASP A 164 -13.34 19.08 11.96
C ASP A 164 -12.13 18.54 12.73
N ILE A 165 -11.15 18.02 12.01
CA ILE A 165 -9.95 17.38 12.56
C ILE A 165 -8.92 18.48 12.80
N ARG A 166 -8.64 18.75 14.07
CA ARG A 166 -7.69 19.79 14.49
C ARG A 166 -6.29 19.25 14.73
N ARG A 167 -6.22 18.02 15.24
CA ARG A 167 -4.97 17.31 15.53
C ARG A 167 -5.16 15.82 15.26
N PHE A 168 -4.18 15.23 14.59
CA PHE A 168 -4.02 13.80 14.44
C PHE A 168 -2.54 13.54 14.19
N GLN A 169 -1.78 13.49 15.28
CA GLN A 169 -0.31 13.58 15.21
C GLN A 169 0.33 12.93 16.43
N ILE A 170 1.62 12.66 16.34
CA ILE A 170 2.47 12.26 17.45
C ILE A 170 3.21 13.52 17.93
N THR A 171 3.07 13.86 19.21
CA THR A 171 3.92 14.88 19.84
C THR A 171 4.99 14.19 20.66
N THR A 172 6.22 14.71 20.67
CA THR A 172 7.34 14.05 21.38
C THR A 172 7.83 14.77 22.63
N ASP A 173 7.37 15.99 22.84
CA ASP A 173 7.76 16.82 23.99
C ASP A 173 6.50 17.14 24.84
N PRO A 174 6.53 16.93 26.17
CA PRO A 174 7.65 16.40 26.97
C PRO A 174 7.85 14.88 26.83
N GLU A 175 6.87 14.16 26.28
CA GLU A 175 6.94 12.72 26.07
C GLU A 175 6.16 12.32 24.80
N PRO A 176 6.47 11.15 24.18
CA PRO A 176 5.78 10.71 22.98
C PRO A 176 4.33 10.32 23.28
N VAL A 177 3.38 11.05 22.70
CA VAL A 177 1.94 10.75 22.77
C VAL A 177 1.29 10.82 21.38
N ALA A 178 0.31 9.94 21.15
CA ALA A 178 -0.62 10.01 20.03
C ALA A 178 -1.74 10.96 20.43
N ASP A 179 -1.87 12.07 19.71
CA ASP A 179 -2.70 13.21 20.07
C ASP A 179 -3.80 13.42 19.02
N ILE A 180 -5.04 13.25 19.44
CA ILE A 180 -6.23 13.44 18.61
C ILE A 180 -7.03 14.61 19.16
N GLY A 181 -7.39 15.54 18.29
CA GLY A 181 -8.26 16.67 18.62
C GLY A 181 -9.29 16.88 17.52
N LEU A 182 -10.57 16.78 17.89
CA LEU A 182 -11.71 16.92 16.98
C LEU A 182 -12.65 18.02 17.48
N SER A 183 -13.25 18.74 16.54
CA SER A 183 -14.35 19.66 16.79
C SER A 183 -15.61 19.13 16.13
N ALA A 184 -16.60 18.77 16.93
CA ALA A 184 -17.87 18.23 16.46
C ALA A 184 -19.00 19.26 16.55
N ARG A 185 -19.87 19.29 15.54
CA ARG A 185 -21.10 20.08 15.51
C ARG A 185 -22.25 19.23 15.02
N ILE A 186 -23.38 19.29 15.70
CA ILE A 186 -24.63 18.68 15.22
C ILE A 186 -25.46 19.79 14.59
N LEU A 187 -25.85 19.61 13.33
CA LEU A 187 -26.75 20.50 12.60
C LEU A 187 -28.09 19.80 12.42
N ASN A 188 -29.18 20.55 12.50
CA ASN A 188 -30.49 20.06 12.07
C ASN A 188 -30.67 20.20 10.55
N LYS A 189 -31.75 19.63 10.01
CA LYS A 189 -32.13 19.72 8.59
C LYS A 189 -32.23 21.13 7.99
N ASN A 190 -32.29 22.18 8.80
CA ASN A 190 -32.31 23.58 8.35
C ASN A 190 -30.90 24.22 8.36
N GLY A 191 -29.85 23.44 8.65
CA GLY A 191 -28.47 23.91 8.76
C GLY A 191 -28.15 24.63 10.08
N LYS A 192 -29.06 24.65 11.05
CA LYS A 192 -28.83 25.29 12.35
C LYS A 192 -28.03 24.36 13.26
N VAL A 193 -26.96 24.88 13.87
CA VAL A 193 -26.21 24.18 14.91
C VAL A 193 -27.08 23.99 16.14
N VAL A 194 -27.30 22.73 16.54
CA VAL A 194 -28.05 22.37 17.76
C VAL A 194 -27.12 22.08 18.94
N ALA A 195 -25.92 21.57 18.67
CA ALA A 195 -24.90 21.34 19.68
C ALA A 195 -23.50 21.41 19.06
N ALA A 196 -22.50 21.78 19.86
CA ALA A 196 -21.10 21.77 19.47
C ALA A 196 -20.24 21.34 20.66
N ARG A 197 -19.17 20.57 20.41
CA ARG A 197 -18.25 20.10 21.45
C ARG A 197 -16.87 19.82 20.87
N LEU A 198 -15.84 20.08 21.67
CA LEU A 198 -14.47 19.64 21.38
C LEU A 198 -14.21 18.30 22.06
N PHE A 199 -13.59 17.39 21.33
CA PHE A 199 -13.13 16.09 21.81
C PHE A 199 -11.63 16.00 21.66
N GLN A 200 -10.95 15.60 22.72
CA GLN A 200 -9.48 15.58 22.79
C GLN A 200 -9.06 14.41 23.66
N ASP A 201 -8.10 13.62 23.19
CA ASP A 201 -7.46 12.59 23.98
C ASP A 201 -6.02 12.42 23.47
N ALA A 202 -5.11 12.13 24.41
CA ALA A 202 -3.70 11.93 24.13
C ALA A 202 -3.22 10.70 24.90
N ARG A 203 -2.60 9.76 24.19
CA ARG A 203 -2.14 8.50 24.77
C ARG A 203 -0.66 8.32 24.56
N LYS A 204 0.05 8.01 25.64
CA LYS A 204 1.48 7.74 25.63
C LYS A 204 1.84 6.60 24.69
N LEU A 205 2.94 6.77 23.99
CA LEU A 205 3.63 5.71 23.26
C LEU A 205 4.71 5.15 24.18
N ASP A 206 4.77 3.83 24.30
CA ASP A 206 5.88 3.16 25.01
C ASP A 206 7.20 3.32 24.24
N LYS A 207 7.11 3.39 22.90
CA LYS A 207 8.22 3.58 21.97
C LYS A 207 7.79 4.40 20.76
N ILE A 208 8.70 5.19 20.21
CA ILE A 208 8.45 5.94 18.96
C ILE A 208 8.65 4.98 17.78
N GLU A 209 7.67 4.10 17.56
CA GLU A 209 7.62 3.15 16.45
C GLU A 209 6.17 3.01 15.96
N PRO A 210 5.93 2.61 14.69
CA PRO A 210 4.58 2.61 14.12
C PRO A 210 3.57 1.72 14.86
N GLY A 211 3.99 0.56 15.36
CA GLY A 211 3.11 -0.36 16.11
C GLY A 211 2.62 0.26 17.42
N ALA A 212 3.52 0.79 18.23
CA ALA A 212 3.19 1.48 19.47
C ALA A 212 2.36 2.76 19.21
N ALA A 213 2.67 3.51 18.15
CA ALA A 213 1.88 4.66 17.73
C ALA A 213 0.44 4.27 17.37
N SER A 214 0.25 3.25 16.52
CA SER A 214 -1.08 2.75 16.13
C SER A 214 -1.87 2.29 17.34
N ALA A 215 -1.25 1.57 18.28
CA ALA A 215 -1.91 1.17 19.53
C ALA A 215 -2.37 2.38 20.35
N ALA A 216 -1.52 3.39 20.52
CA ALA A 216 -1.87 4.61 21.24
C ALA A 216 -2.99 5.42 20.54
N PHE A 217 -2.98 5.51 19.21
CA PHE A 217 -4.06 6.14 18.44
C PHE A 217 -5.38 5.38 18.58
N ASN A 218 -5.37 4.04 18.56
CA ASN A 218 -6.56 3.22 18.79
C ASN A 218 -7.18 3.49 20.16
N ASP A 219 -6.33 3.56 21.17
CA ASP A 219 -6.69 3.83 22.55
C ASP A 219 -7.27 5.23 22.76
N ALA A 220 -6.71 6.25 22.08
CA ALA A 220 -7.22 7.62 22.10
C ALA A 220 -8.55 7.73 21.35
N PHE A 221 -8.61 7.14 20.15
CA PHE A 221 -9.79 7.14 19.30
C PHE A 221 -10.98 6.44 19.96
N GLU A 222 -10.78 5.29 20.60
CA GLU A 222 -11.85 4.57 21.30
C GLU A 222 -12.51 5.43 22.39
N ARG A 223 -11.72 6.17 23.16
CA ARG A 223 -12.23 7.09 24.20
C ARG A 223 -13.03 8.24 23.59
N ILE A 224 -12.48 8.86 22.54
CA ILE A 224 -13.15 9.95 21.81
C ILE A 224 -14.46 9.48 21.19
N ALA A 225 -14.47 8.33 20.51
CA ALA A 225 -15.64 7.77 19.87
C ALA A 225 -16.74 7.44 20.90
N LYS A 226 -16.38 6.82 22.03
CA LYS A 226 -17.33 6.55 23.12
C LYS A 226 -17.96 7.83 23.69
N ASP A 227 -17.16 8.85 23.99
CA ASP A 227 -17.67 10.14 24.50
C ASP A 227 -18.50 10.87 23.43
N MET A 228 -18.10 10.81 22.17
CA MET A 228 -18.82 11.43 21.06
C MET A 228 -20.19 10.78 20.87
N ILE A 229 -20.27 9.45 20.83
CA ILE A 229 -21.54 8.70 20.71
C ILE A 229 -22.45 9.03 21.88
N ALA A 230 -21.95 8.97 23.12
CA ALA A 230 -22.72 9.29 24.32
C ALA A 230 -23.25 10.74 24.29
N TRP A 231 -22.43 11.69 23.83
CA TRP A 231 -22.82 13.08 23.66
C TRP A 231 -23.88 13.27 22.57
N THR A 232 -23.71 12.63 21.41
CA THR A 232 -24.66 12.68 20.31
C THR A 232 -26.02 12.13 20.72
N VAL A 233 -26.04 10.97 21.37
CA VAL A 233 -27.25 10.32 21.91
C VAL A 233 -27.94 11.16 23.00
N LYS A 234 -27.18 11.98 23.73
CA LYS A 234 -27.74 12.91 24.72
C LYS A 234 -28.31 14.18 24.09
N ALA A 235 -27.72 14.62 22.98
CA ALA A 235 -28.07 15.87 22.31
C ALA A 235 -29.27 15.75 21.35
N LEU A 236 -29.55 14.53 20.86
CA LEU A 236 -30.65 14.18 19.97
C LEU A 236 -31.79 13.48 20.71
#